data_AF-A0A3C1DFT1-F1
#
_entry.id   AF-A0A3C1DFT1-F1
#
_cell.length_a   1.000
_cell.length_b   1.000
_cell.length_c   1.000
_cell.angle_alpha   90.00
_cell.angle_beta   90.00
_cell.angle_gamma   90.00
#
_symmetry.space_group_name_H-M   'P 1'
#
loop_
_entity.id
_entity.type
_entity.pdbx_description
1 polymer ?
#
loop_
_entity_poly.entity_id
_entity_poly.type
_entity_poly.pdbx_seq_one_letter_code
_entity_poly.pdbx_strand_id
1 'polypeptide(L)'
;MADNITVNANVADVNSAEARARRRREMEANLSASEKLKSNVTVVVAVIAGVVTSLVKFIAASITGSSAMFSEGIHSMVDAINDSLLLVGSKLAKRPPDVKHPFGYGPEEYFYSHTVALVIFVLGGGFAMYEGMRNVMAGGNPIENPLINYIVLGIGIAVEGISLSVAVRTVNKARGDMSIVKYIRESKSPTNITVFLEDTAAVAGMAVALVGNILSTATGNYVIDAWCSVIIGAIMAFIAAILLKETRSLVIGEGLAADEVGEVVFIVESDPDVIKCGRVLSLYLGPEDLLMNLDVTFRENLDAGDVLVAIDRIEDEVMGEFPQATRVFIEPESLNQVYRQRRDRRLAFEAYEAERLAEDPSYRLLESRRRRDEQLAKWADARRARRREEFARLYQNSRSADVVAAAAPATAEAPAAAPAEVLAVPYGADDAHVLAAQPDQQAQIGERKKLFSEIPSIQGERIVLNCVVDTDAEALRDLVENPNVQRFEPTYLFEKRFDDMNEAIDLIYGDLFEKKESLMLAIRMKETGELAGLAEFYGLRDPLHKISIGYRLRECWWGKGLATETAKLMVGYLYGETDIE
;
A
#
# COMPACT_ATOMS: atom_id res chain seq x y z
N MET A 1 2.96 -13.06 64.32
CA MET A 1 1.88 -12.90 63.32
C MET A 1 2.40 -12.01 62.22
N ALA A 2 3.06 -12.61 61.24
CA ALA A 2 3.51 -11.97 60.02
C ALA A 2 3.25 -13.03 58.95
N ASP A 3 2.06 -12.95 58.34
CA ASP A 3 1.58 -13.94 57.39
C ASP A 3 2.15 -13.69 56.00
N ASN A 4 2.70 -14.78 55.47
CA ASN A 4 3.04 -15.09 54.08
C ASN A 4 2.21 -14.33 53.03
N ILE A 5 2.87 -13.43 52.29
CA ILE A 5 2.56 -13.18 50.88
C ILE A 5 3.68 -13.86 50.09
N THR A 6 3.44 -15.09 49.64
CA THR A 6 4.28 -15.75 48.65
C THR A 6 3.92 -15.18 47.28
N VAL A 7 4.75 -14.25 46.81
CA VAL A 7 4.70 -13.71 45.45
C VAL A 7 5.04 -14.85 44.48
N ASN A 8 4.01 -15.40 43.84
CA ASN A 8 4.14 -16.48 42.85
C ASN A 8 4.47 -15.89 41.47
N ALA A 9 5.56 -15.11 41.36
CA ALA A 9 5.93 -14.36 40.16
C ALA A 9 6.79 -15.14 39.14
N ASN A 10 7.10 -16.41 39.37
CA ASN A 10 8.15 -17.12 38.60
C ASN A 10 7.68 -18.34 37.79
N VAL A 11 6.37 -18.54 37.57
CA VAL A 11 5.87 -19.73 36.84
C VAL A 11 5.26 -19.39 35.47
N ALA A 12 4.67 -18.21 35.31
CA ALA A 12 4.10 -17.79 34.02
C ALA A 12 5.19 -17.41 32.98
N ASP A 13 6.26 -16.74 33.43
CA ASP A 13 7.32 -16.21 32.57
C ASP A 13 8.27 -17.30 32.00
N VAL A 14 8.37 -18.45 32.69
CA VAL A 14 9.19 -19.60 32.24
C VAL A 14 8.45 -20.40 31.16
N ASN A 15 7.13 -20.53 31.28
CA ASN A 15 6.32 -21.28 30.32
C ASN A 15 6.19 -20.55 28.97
N SER A 16 6.10 -19.22 28.97
CA SER A 16 6.06 -18.42 27.73
C SER A 16 7.42 -18.42 27.02
N ALA A 17 8.53 -18.32 27.77
CA ALA A 17 9.89 -18.43 27.21
C ALA A 17 10.19 -19.83 26.65
N GLU A 18 9.78 -20.89 27.36
CA GLU A 18 9.93 -22.27 26.89
C GLU A 18 9.00 -22.57 25.71
N ALA A 19 7.77 -22.04 25.68
CA ALA A 19 6.85 -22.17 24.55
C ALA A 19 7.38 -21.45 23.30
N ARG A 20 7.92 -20.23 23.44
CA ARG A 20 8.59 -19.48 22.36
C ARG A 20 9.84 -20.22 21.87
N ALA A 21 10.65 -20.77 22.78
CA ALA A 21 11.82 -21.57 22.42
C ALA A 21 11.43 -22.89 21.73
N ARG A 22 10.31 -23.52 22.13
CA ARG A 22 9.79 -24.76 21.54
C ARG A 22 9.20 -24.51 20.16
N ARG A 23 8.39 -23.46 19.96
CA ARG A 23 7.88 -23.05 18.64
C ARG A 23 9.02 -22.67 17.69
N ARG A 24 10.05 -21.96 18.18
CA ARG A 24 11.26 -21.66 17.39
C ARG A 24 11.99 -22.94 16.96
N ARG A 25 12.14 -23.91 17.88
CA ARG A 25 12.72 -25.22 17.56
C ARG A 25 11.85 -26.03 16.59
N GLU A 26 10.53 -25.92 16.67
CA GLU A 26 9.58 -26.59 15.77
C GLU A 26 9.58 -25.94 14.38
N MET A 27 9.65 -24.62 14.29
CA MET A 27 9.84 -23.87 13.04
C MET A 27 11.21 -24.20 12.40
N GLU A 28 12.28 -24.20 13.19
CA GLU A 28 13.62 -24.64 12.77
C GLU A 28 13.65 -26.14 12.41
N ALA A 29 12.79 -26.97 13.00
CA ALA A 29 12.65 -28.39 12.66
C ALA A 29 11.85 -28.61 11.38
N ASN A 30 10.86 -27.77 11.09
CA ASN A 30 10.00 -27.80 9.90
C ASN A 30 10.64 -27.19 8.65
N LEU A 31 11.74 -26.43 8.80
CA LEU A 31 12.64 -26.13 7.68
C LEU A 31 13.10 -27.43 7.04
N SER A 32 12.81 -27.56 5.74
CA SER A 32 13.03 -28.79 4.99
C SER A 32 14.49 -29.23 5.08
N ALA A 33 14.75 -30.54 5.06
CA ALA A 33 16.11 -31.07 4.95
C ALA A 33 16.84 -30.48 3.72
N SER A 34 16.10 -30.04 2.69
CA SER A 34 16.60 -29.32 1.51
C SER A 34 17.07 -27.88 1.80
N GLU A 35 16.51 -27.19 2.81
CA GLU A 35 16.96 -25.85 3.25
C GLU A 35 18.15 -25.94 4.20
N LYS A 36 18.18 -26.96 5.07
CA LYS A 36 19.35 -27.28 5.90
C LYS A 36 20.55 -27.77 5.08
N LEU A 37 20.31 -28.34 3.89
CA LEU A 37 21.34 -28.76 2.93
C LEU A 37 21.63 -27.74 1.81
N LYS A 38 21.10 -26.50 1.85
CA LYS A 38 21.67 -25.41 1.04
C LYS A 38 23.03 -25.01 1.64
N SER A 39 23.98 -25.87 1.34
CA SER A 39 25.31 -25.95 1.90
C SER A 39 26.12 -24.69 1.62
N ASN A 40 26.99 -24.31 2.56
CA ASN A 40 28.11 -23.41 2.29
C ASN A 40 28.89 -23.83 1.02
N VAL A 41 28.89 -25.14 0.68
CA VAL A 41 29.48 -25.67 -0.55
C VAL A 41 28.76 -25.15 -1.80
N THR A 42 27.42 -25.15 -1.83
CA THR A 42 26.67 -24.63 -2.99
C THR A 42 26.95 -23.15 -3.22
N VAL A 43 27.07 -22.38 -2.13
CA VAL A 43 27.35 -20.95 -2.23
C VAL A 43 28.81 -20.67 -2.60
N VAL A 44 29.78 -21.40 -2.02
CA VAL A 44 31.20 -21.28 -2.40
C VAL A 44 31.40 -21.65 -3.87
N VAL A 45 30.68 -22.67 -4.37
CA VAL A 45 30.68 -23.03 -5.80
C VAL A 45 30.14 -21.89 -6.66
N ALA A 46 29.08 -21.19 -6.24
CA ALA A 46 28.53 -20.05 -6.97
C ALA A 46 29.55 -18.89 -7.05
N VAL A 47 30.18 -18.52 -5.93
CA VAL A 47 31.21 -17.46 -5.91
C VAL A 47 32.40 -17.84 -6.80
N ILE A 48 32.88 -19.08 -6.73
CA ILE A 48 33.98 -19.55 -7.59
C ILE A 48 33.57 -19.50 -9.07
N ALA A 49 32.34 -19.89 -9.40
CA ALA A 49 31.83 -19.82 -10.77
C ALA A 49 31.78 -18.38 -11.29
N GLY A 50 31.37 -17.42 -10.45
CA GLY A 50 31.39 -15.98 -10.78
C GLY A 50 32.82 -15.48 -11.06
N VAL A 51 33.78 -15.83 -10.21
CA VAL A 51 35.20 -15.47 -10.39
C VAL A 51 35.77 -16.05 -11.70
N VAL A 52 35.48 -17.33 -11.99
CA VAL A 52 35.92 -17.97 -13.24
C VAL A 52 35.30 -17.29 -14.46
N THR A 53 34.00 -16.96 -14.39
CA THR A 53 33.29 -16.28 -15.48
C THR A 53 33.87 -14.90 -15.75
N SER A 54 34.13 -14.13 -14.69
CA SER A 54 34.81 -12.83 -14.80
C SER A 54 36.20 -12.96 -15.43
N LEU A 55 37.00 -13.96 -15.02
CA LEU A 55 38.32 -14.19 -15.59
C LEU A 55 38.27 -14.52 -17.08
N VAL A 56 37.32 -15.37 -17.51
CA VAL A 56 37.11 -15.70 -18.94
C VAL A 56 36.74 -14.45 -19.74
N LYS A 57 35.83 -13.62 -19.24
CA LYS A 57 35.43 -12.36 -19.89
C LYS A 57 36.60 -11.37 -19.97
N PHE A 58 37.42 -11.22 -18.93
CA PHE A 58 38.62 -10.37 -18.97
C PHE A 58 39.69 -10.87 -19.94
N ILE A 59 39.92 -12.19 -20.02
CA ILE A 59 40.83 -12.77 -21.00
C ILE A 59 40.30 -12.50 -22.42
N ALA A 60 39.01 -12.70 -22.67
CA ALA A 60 38.37 -12.38 -23.94
C ALA A 60 38.51 -10.88 -24.29
N ALA A 61 38.27 -9.98 -23.33
CA ALA A 61 38.46 -8.54 -23.51
C ALA A 61 39.91 -8.19 -23.86
N SER A 62 40.88 -8.80 -23.19
CA SER A 62 42.30 -8.54 -23.41
C SER A 62 42.79 -9.02 -24.78
N ILE A 63 42.28 -10.17 -25.24
CA ILE A 63 42.62 -10.72 -26.55
C ILE A 63 41.95 -9.91 -27.66
N THR A 64 40.69 -9.52 -27.48
CA THR A 64 39.91 -8.86 -28.53
C THR A 64 40.03 -7.35 -28.55
N GLY A 65 40.46 -6.71 -27.47
CA GLY A 65 40.48 -5.25 -27.32
C GLY A 65 39.09 -4.61 -27.15
N SER A 66 38.02 -5.40 -27.01
CA SER A 66 36.65 -4.90 -26.87
C SER A 66 36.43 -4.23 -25.50
N SER A 67 35.96 -2.99 -25.55
CA SER A 67 35.52 -2.20 -24.40
C SER A 67 34.23 -2.76 -23.80
N ALA A 68 33.29 -3.21 -24.64
CA ALA A 68 32.04 -3.80 -24.16
C ALA A 68 32.30 -5.13 -23.42
N MET A 69 33.16 -6.00 -23.96
CA MET A 69 33.56 -7.24 -23.27
C MET A 69 34.30 -6.94 -21.95
N PHE A 70 35.11 -5.88 -21.90
CA PHE A 70 35.77 -5.47 -20.66
C PHE A 70 34.76 -5.05 -19.59
N SER A 71 33.73 -4.27 -19.96
CA SER A 71 32.61 -3.93 -19.06
C SER A 71 31.85 -5.15 -18.55
N GLU A 72 31.62 -6.14 -19.40
CA GLU A 72 31.03 -7.41 -18.98
C GLU A 72 31.93 -8.20 -18.01
N GLY A 73 33.26 -8.11 -18.17
CA GLY A 73 34.22 -8.66 -17.22
C GLY A 73 34.17 -7.98 -15.84
N ILE A 74 34.07 -6.64 -15.83
CA ILE A 74 33.87 -5.84 -14.60
C ILE A 74 32.56 -6.23 -13.93
N HIS A 75 31.47 -6.35 -14.69
CA HIS A 75 30.17 -6.71 -14.15
C HIS A 75 30.23 -8.06 -13.42
N SER A 76 30.71 -9.12 -14.08
CA SER A 76 30.81 -10.44 -13.43
C SER A 76 31.80 -10.46 -12.26
N MET A 77 32.81 -9.57 -12.25
CA MET A 77 33.69 -9.41 -11.08
C MET A 77 32.92 -8.82 -9.89
N VAL A 78 32.13 -7.78 -10.16
CA VAL A 78 31.29 -7.11 -9.17
C VAL A 78 30.25 -8.07 -8.63
N ASP A 79 29.62 -8.89 -9.47
CA ASP A 79 28.63 -9.88 -9.02
C ASP A 79 29.26 -10.91 -8.08
N ALA A 80 30.46 -11.40 -8.39
CA ALA A 80 31.18 -12.32 -7.48
C ALA A 80 31.50 -11.68 -6.11
N ILE A 81 31.79 -10.37 -6.09
CA ILE A 81 31.97 -9.61 -4.85
C ILE A 81 30.63 -9.47 -4.12
N ASN A 82 29.56 -9.16 -4.84
CA ASN A 82 28.23 -8.97 -4.27
C ASN A 82 27.67 -10.24 -3.65
N ASP A 83 27.74 -11.37 -4.37
CA ASP A 83 27.35 -12.68 -3.87
C ASP A 83 28.10 -13.03 -2.57
N SER A 84 29.39 -12.71 -2.52
CA SER A 84 30.20 -12.89 -1.32
C SER A 84 29.73 -12.01 -0.16
N LEU A 85 29.36 -10.76 -0.43
CA LEU A 85 28.83 -9.83 0.57
C LEU A 85 27.45 -10.25 1.08
N LEU A 86 26.53 -10.63 0.18
CA LEU A 86 25.20 -11.14 0.55
C LEU A 86 25.31 -12.42 1.39
N LEU A 87 26.25 -13.30 1.06
CA LEU A 87 26.52 -14.50 1.84
C LEU A 87 26.99 -14.15 3.26
N VAL A 88 27.96 -13.23 3.38
CA VAL A 88 28.45 -12.78 4.68
C VAL A 88 27.30 -12.14 5.47
N GLY A 89 26.53 -11.24 4.86
CA GLY A 89 25.37 -10.60 5.47
C GLY A 89 24.35 -11.61 5.98
N SER A 90 23.92 -12.56 5.15
CA SER A 90 22.98 -13.61 5.54
C SER A 90 23.51 -14.50 6.68
N LYS A 91 24.81 -14.83 6.66
CA LYS A 91 25.44 -15.62 7.74
C LYS A 91 25.52 -14.84 9.05
N LEU A 92 25.82 -13.54 8.98
CA LEU A 92 25.86 -12.66 10.15
C LEU A 92 24.45 -12.43 10.72
N ALA A 93 23.45 -12.26 9.86
CA ALA A 93 22.06 -12.02 10.23
C ALA A 93 21.44 -13.17 11.04
N LYS A 94 21.85 -14.41 10.75
CA LYS A 94 21.39 -15.62 11.46
C LYS A 94 22.02 -15.79 12.86
N ARG A 95 22.89 -14.89 13.31
CA ARG A 95 23.48 -14.98 14.66
C ARG A 95 22.41 -14.74 15.73
N PRO A 96 22.40 -15.55 16.81
CA PRO A 96 21.46 -15.35 17.90
C PRO A 96 21.72 -14.02 18.64
N PRO A 97 20.70 -13.46 19.31
CA PRO A 97 20.87 -12.28 20.16
C PRO A 97 21.91 -12.46 21.27
N ASP A 98 22.56 -11.35 21.64
CA ASP A 98 23.49 -11.25 22.76
C ASP A 98 23.25 -9.96 23.56
N VAL A 99 24.03 -9.74 24.63
CA VAL A 99 23.86 -8.57 25.51
C VAL A 99 24.04 -7.24 24.76
N LYS A 100 24.90 -7.20 23.74
CA LYS A 100 25.15 -5.98 22.95
C LYS A 100 24.06 -5.77 21.88
N HIS A 101 23.54 -6.86 21.32
CA HIS A 101 22.47 -6.86 20.32
C HIS A 101 21.31 -7.72 20.84
N PRO A 102 20.48 -7.20 21.77
CA PRO A 102 19.43 -7.97 22.45
C PRO A 102 18.33 -8.45 21.51
N PHE A 103 18.21 -7.81 20.34
CA PHE A 103 17.27 -8.15 19.29
C PHE A 103 17.87 -9.03 18.19
N GLY A 104 19.14 -9.43 18.30
CA GLY A 104 19.82 -10.23 17.28
C GLY A 104 20.51 -9.38 16.21
N TYR A 105 20.91 -10.06 15.15
CA TYR A 105 21.74 -9.51 14.08
C TYR A 105 21.03 -9.42 12.74
N GLY A 106 19.71 -9.67 12.68
CA GLY A 106 18.90 -9.57 11.45
C GLY A 106 19.22 -8.35 10.55
N PRO A 107 19.43 -7.13 11.11
CA PRO A 107 19.73 -5.95 10.29
C PRO A 107 21.04 -6.02 9.50
N GLU A 108 21.95 -6.95 9.82
CA GLU A 108 23.14 -7.23 9.01
C GLU A 108 22.76 -7.56 7.56
N GLU A 109 21.66 -8.28 7.32
CA GLU A 109 21.22 -8.61 5.95
C GLU A 109 20.87 -7.35 5.14
N TYR A 110 20.21 -6.37 5.78
CA TYR A 110 19.88 -5.09 5.16
C TYR A 110 21.12 -4.24 4.93
N PHE A 111 22.04 -4.20 5.89
CA PHE A 111 23.30 -3.46 5.79
C PHE A 111 24.17 -3.97 4.63
N TYR A 112 24.35 -5.29 4.51
CA TYR A 112 25.13 -5.87 3.42
C TYR A 112 24.42 -5.73 2.06
N SER A 113 23.09 -5.84 2.01
CA SER A 113 22.32 -5.58 0.78
C SER A 113 22.47 -4.13 0.30
N HIS A 114 22.46 -3.17 1.22
CA HIS A 114 22.72 -1.77 0.91
C HIS A 114 24.17 -1.53 0.44
N THR A 115 25.13 -2.21 1.08
CA THR A 115 26.54 -2.17 0.68
C THR A 115 26.73 -2.70 -0.74
N VAL A 116 26.04 -3.79 -1.10
CA VAL A 116 26.04 -4.36 -2.45
C VAL A 116 25.52 -3.34 -3.46
N ALA A 117 24.39 -2.66 -3.19
CA ALA A 117 23.89 -1.62 -4.08
C ALA A 117 24.92 -0.50 -4.34
N LEU A 118 25.68 -0.10 -3.31
CA LEU A 118 26.77 0.88 -3.45
C LEU A 118 27.93 0.35 -4.29
N VAL A 119 28.31 -0.92 -4.10
CA VAL A 119 29.38 -1.57 -4.88
C VAL A 119 29.00 -1.68 -6.35
N ILE A 120 27.76 -2.10 -6.67
CA ILE A 120 27.24 -2.13 -8.05
C ILE A 120 27.29 -0.73 -8.67
N PHE A 121 26.84 0.29 -7.94
CA PHE A 121 26.80 1.65 -8.46
C PHE A 121 28.21 2.17 -8.81
N VAL A 122 29.17 2.01 -7.88
CA VAL A 122 30.52 2.57 -8.03
C VAL A 122 31.38 1.72 -8.97
N LEU A 123 31.50 0.43 -8.68
CA LEU A 123 32.39 -0.47 -9.44
C LEU A 123 31.73 -0.98 -10.72
N GLY A 124 30.45 -1.34 -10.68
CA GLY A 124 29.73 -1.82 -11.86
C GLY A 124 29.42 -0.67 -12.82
N GLY A 125 28.63 0.30 -12.37
CA GLY A 125 28.20 1.41 -13.20
C GLY A 125 29.29 2.45 -13.47
N GLY A 126 29.85 3.02 -12.41
CA GLY A 126 30.80 4.13 -12.48
C GLY A 126 32.07 3.80 -13.28
N PHE A 127 32.71 2.67 -12.97
CA PHE A 127 33.94 2.27 -13.66
C PHE A 127 33.70 1.87 -15.11
N ALA A 128 32.62 1.12 -15.42
CA ALA A 128 32.27 0.77 -16.80
C ALA A 128 31.96 2.02 -17.65
N MET A 129 31.21 2.99 -17.12
CA MET A 129 30.95 4.26 -17.81
C MET A 129 32.22 5.07 -18.04
N TYR A 130 33.10 5.16 -17.04
CA TYR A 130 34.38 5.86 -17.15
C TYR A 130 35.25 5.26 -18.25
N GLU A 131 35.42 3.95 -18.24
CA GLU A 131 36.24 3.24 -19.22
C GLU A 131 35.65 3.31 -20.63
N GLY A 132 34.33 3.12 -20.76
CA GLY A 132 33.62 3.28 -22.03
C GLY A 132 33.79 4.69 -22.59
N MET A 133 33.62 5.73 -21.77
CA MET A 133 33.79 7.12 -22.19
C MET A 133 35.23 7.42 -22.61
N ARG A 134 36.21 6.88 -21.89
CA ARG A 134 37.64 6.99 -22.23
C ARG A 134 37.92 6.40 -23.62
N ASN A 135 37.37 5.22 -23.93
CA ASN A 135 37.56 4.57 -25.22
C ASN A 135 36.77 5.25 -26.35
N VAL A 136 35.61 5.84 -26.06
CA VAL A 136 34.89 6.71 -27.02
C VAL A 136 35.76 7.91 -27.40
N MET A 137 36.36 8.60 -26.42
CA MET A 137 37.24 9.74 -26.66
C MET A 137 38.53 9.36 -27.40
N ALA A 138 39.02 8.13 -27.23
CA ALA A 138 40.18 7.60 -27.95
C ALA A 138 39.89 7.17 -29.39
N GLY A 139 38.62 7.17 -29.83
CA GLY A 139 38.21 6.76 -31.18
C GLY A 139 37.87 5.27 -31.34
N GLY A 140 37.70 4.55 -30.22
CA GLY A 140 37.42 3.11 -30.19
C GLY A 140 38.68 2.25 -30.41
N ASN A 141 38.60 0.99 -30.01
CA ASN A 141 39.69 0.02 -30.17
C ASN A 141 39.29 -1.03 -31.23
N PRO A 142 40.16 -1.34 -32.21
CA PRO A 142 39.90 -2.42 -33.15
C PRO A 142 39.60 -3.73 -32.43
N ILE A 143 38.54 -4.41 -32.84
CA ILE A 143 38.17 -5.70 -32.26
C ILE A 143 38.92 -6.81 -32.99
N GLU A 144 39.93 -7.37 -32.35
CA GLU A 144 40.67 -8.53 -32.86
C GLU A 144 39.90 -9.83 -32.57
N ASN A 145 39.84 -10.74 -33.54
CA ASN A 145 39.22 -12.05 -33.40
C ASN A 145 37.83 -12.05 -32.71
N PRO A 146 36.81 -11.39 -33.31
CA PRO A 146 35.50 -11.20 -32.68
C PRO A 146 34.72 -12.48 -32.39
N LEU A 147 35.10 -13.61 -33.02
CA LEU A 147 34.52 -14.92 -32.72
C LEU A 147 34.68 -15.30 -31.25
N ILE A 148 35.76 -14.87 -30.58
CA ILE A 148 35.96 -15.10 -29.15
C ILE A 148 34.84 -14.42 -28.35
N ASN A 149 34.52 -13.17 -28.69
CA ASN A 149 33.46 -12.43 -28.00
C ASN A 149 32.09 -13.07 -28.23
N TYR A 150 31.79 -13.52 -29.45
CA TYR A 150 30.50 -14.15 -29.75
C TYR A 150 30.29 -15.45 -28.98
N ILE A 151 31.34 -16.28 -28.86
CA ILE A 151 31.28 -17.52 -28.09
C ILE A 151 31.12 -17.23 -26.60
N VAL A 152 31.93 -16.32 -26.05
CA VAL A 152 31.92 -16.02 -24.61
C VAL A 152 30.60 -15.35 -24.20
N LEU A 153 30.12 -14.35 -24.94
CA LEU A 153 28.83 -13.71 -24.67
C LEU A 153 27.65 -14.66 -24.92
N GLY A 154 27.72 -15.49 -25.97
CA GLY A 154 26.66 -16.47 -26.25
C GLY A 154 26.50 -17.51 -25.15
N ILE A 155 27.62 -18.04 -24.63
CA ILE A 155 27.60 -18.95 -23.48
C ILE A 155 27.13 -18.21 -22.22
N GLY A 156 27.62 -16.98 -21.99
CA GLY A 156 27.20 -16.15 -20.87
C GLY A 156 25.69 -15.92 -20.83
N ILE A 157 25.11 -15.48 -21.95
CA ILE A 157 23.65 -15.27 -22.09
C ILE A 157 22.88 -16.57 -21.84
N ALA A 158 23.38 -17.72 -22.30
CA ALA A 158 22.71 -18.99 -22.04
C ALA A 158 22.75 -19.37 -20.54
N VAL A 159 23.90 -19.21 -19.88
CA VAL A 159 24.08 -19.54 -18.47
C VAL A 159 23.29 -18.59 -17.57
N GLU A 160 23.47 -17.30 -17.72
CA GLU A 160 22.77 -16.28 -16.94
C GLU A 160 21.27 -16.26 -17.27
N GLY A 161 20.87 -16.56 -18.51
CA GLY A 161 19.46 -16.72 -18.88
C GLY A 161 18.78 -17.89 -18.15
N ILE A 162 19.51 -18.97 -17.86
CA ILE A 162 19.01 -20.06 -17.00
C ILE A 162 18.85 -19.57 -15.56
N SER A 163 19.82 -18.83 -15.02
CA SER A 163 19.75 -18.23 -13.67
C SER A 163 18.56 -17.29 -13.55
N LEU A 164 18.43 -16.35 -14.49
CA LEU A 164 17.32 -15.40 -14.58
C LEU A 164 15.97 -16.12 -14.65
N SER A 165 15.87 -17.22 -15.40
CA SER A 165 14.65 -18.01 -15.47
C SER A 165 14.24 -18.59 -14.10
N VAL A 166 15.22 -18.98 -13.27
CA VAL A 166 14.99 -19.44 -11.90
C VAL A 166 14.63 -18.28 -10.98
N ALA A 167 15.32 -17.14 -11.10
CA ALA A 167 15.03 -15.93 -10.33
C ALA A 167 13.60 -15.42 -10.62
N VAL A 168 13.21 -15.33 -11.89
CA VAL A 168 11.87 -14.95 -12.34
C VAL A 168 10.80 -15.89 -11.77
N ARG A 169 11.03 -17.21 -11.78
CA ARG A 169 10.10 -18.18 -11.17
C ARG A 169 9.96 -17.96 -9.66
N THR A 170 11.06 -17.65 -8.98
CA THR A 170 11.08 -17.41 -7.54
C THR A 170 10.32 -16.13 -7.19
N VAL A 171 10.60 -15.03 -7.90
CA VAL A 171 9.87 -13.75 -7.77
C VAL A 171 8.39 -13.91 -8.14
N ASN A 172 8.06 -14.62 -9.21
CA ASN A 172 6.67 -14.85 -9.60
C ASN A 172 5.90 -15.67 -8.56
N LYS A 173 6.54 -16.66 -7.94
CA LYS A 173 5.93 -17.43 -6.85
C LYS A 173 5.73 -16.57 -5.61
N ALA A 174 6.69 -15.71 -5.28
CA ALA A 174 6.62 -14.86 -4.09
C ALA A 174 5.65 -13.68 -4.24
N ARG A 175 5.51 -13.11 -5.44
CA ARG A 175 4.64 -11.94 -5.68
C ARG A 175 3.16 -12.27 -5.86
N GLY A 176 2.82 -13.53 -6.18
CA GLY A 176 1.44 -13.89 -6.56
C GLY A 176 0.91 -13.01 -7.70
N ASP A 177 -0.23 -12.37 -7.47
CA ASP A 177 -0.89 -11.49 -8.45
C ASP A 177 -0.35 -10.05 -8.47
N MET A 178 0.57 -9.69 -7.55
CA MET A 178 1.14 -8.34 -7.50
C MET A 178 1.99 -8.05 -8.74
N SER A 179 1.95 -6.81 -9.22
CA SER A 179 2.88 -6.38 -10.27
C SER A 179 4.34 -6.45 -9.78
N ILE A 180 5.28 -6.68 -10.70
CA ILE A 180 6.72 -6.75 -10.37
C ILE A 180 7.21 -5.45 -9.72
N VAL A 181 6.75 -4.30 -10.21
CA VAL A 181 7.13 -2.98 -9.66
C VAL A 181 6.63 -2.82 -8.22
N LYS A 182 5.39 -3.27 -7.94
CA LYS A 182 4.83 -3.24 -6.59
C LYS A 182 5.62 -4.18 -5.67
N TYR A 183 5.91 -5.39 -6.13
CA TYR A 183 6.69 -6.37 -5.37
C TYR A 183 8.11 -5.88 -5.02
N ILE A 184 8.81 -5.24 -5.96
CA ILE A 184 10.14 -4.66 -5.71
C ILE A 184 10.11 -3.60 -4.59
N ARG A 185 9.05 -2.80 -4.51
CA ARG A 185 8.90 -1.74 -3.51
C ARG A 185 8.42 -2.23 -2.15
N GLU A 186 7.65 -3.31 -2.11
CA GLU A 186 7.01 -3.76 -0.88
C GLU A 186 7.74 -4.92 -0.19
N SER A 187 8.53 -5.69 -0.94
CA SER A 187 9.25 -6.86 -0.40
C SER A 187 10.27 -6.49 0.67
N LYS A 188 10.22 -7.21 1.79
CA LYS A 188 11.17 -7.09 2.92
C LYS A 188 12.38 -8.01 2.77
N SER A 189 12.44 -8.81 1.70
CA SER A 189 13.58 -9.65 1.36
C SER A 189 14.39 -9.02 0.22
N PRO A 190 15.44 -8.24 0.53
CA PRO A 190 16.23 -7.57 -0.49
C PRO A 190 17.01 -8.55 -1.36
N THR A 191 17.44 -9.70 -0.82
CA THR A 191 18.26 -10.68 -1.55
C THR A 191 17.58 -11.19 -2.82
N ASN A 192 16.29 -11.56 -2.74
CA ASN A 192 15.57 -12.07 -3.90
C ASN A 192 15.41 -11.01 -5.01
N ILE A 193 15.19 -9.76 -4.61
CA ILE A 193 15.09 -8.62 -5.54
C ILE A 193 16.45 -8.35 -6.18
N THR A 194 17.51 -8.31 -5.37
CA THR A 194 18.88 -8.06 -5.83
C THR A 194 19.29 -9.06 -6.89
N VAL A 195 19.17 -10.37 -6.61
CA VAL A 195 19.53 -11.42 -7.58
C VAL A 195 18.71 -11.31 -8.88
N PHE A 196 17.41 -11.07 -8.78
CA PHE A 196 16.55 -10.90 -9.96
C PHE A 196 16.97 -9.70 -10.82
N LEU A 197 17.25 -8.55 -10.19
CA LEU A 197 17.64 -7.33 -10.90
C LEU A 197 19.06 -7.42 -11.46
N GLU A 198 19.99 -8.05 -10.76
CA GLU A 198 21.36 -8.33 -11.23
C GLU A 198 21.34 -9.25 -12.45
N ASP A 199 20.68 -10.42 -12.39
CA ASP A 199 20.58 -11.35 -13.52
C ASP A 199 19.91 -10.70 -14.74
N THR A 200 18.93 -9.83 -14.50
CA THR A 200 18.26 -9.07 -15.58
C THR A 200 19.23 -8.08 -16.23
N ALA A 201 20.00 -7.36 -15.41
CA ALA A 201 21.02 -6.41 -15.87
C ALA A 201 22.11 -7.11 -16.69
N ALA A 202 22.53 -8.29 -16.23
CA ALA A 202 23.61 -9.08 -16.81
C ALA A 202 23.25 -9.61 -18.21
N VAL A 203 22.06 -10.22 -18.34
CA VAL A 203 21.54 -10.66 -19.65
C VAL A 203 21.35 -9.48 -20.60
N ALA A 204 20.82 -8.34 -20.12
CA ALA A 204 20.64 -7.14 -20.93
C ALA A 204 21.99 -6.54 -21.36
N GLY A 205 22.97 -6.46 -20.45
CA GLY A 205 24.32 -5.97 -20.71
C GLY A 205 25.03 -6.81 -21.76
N MET A 206 25.04 -8.14 -21.61
CA MET A 206 25.63 -9.03 -22.61
C MET A 206 24.93 -8.97 -23.96
N ALA A 207 23.60 -8.78 -24.00
CA ALA A 207 22.89 -8.58 -25.26
C ALA A 207 23.34 -7.28 -25.95
N VAL A 208 23.50 -6.19 -25.20
CA VAL A 208 24.06 -4.92 -25.69
C VAL A 208 25.49 -5.11 -26.18
N ALA A 209 26.32 -5.83 -25.42
CA ALA A 209 27.70 -6.14 -25.79
C ALA A 209 27.76 -6.94 -27.09
N LEU A 210 26.94 -7.98 -27.23
CA LEU A 210 26.92 -8.87 -28.40
C LEU A 210 26.48 -8.11 -29.65
N VAL A 211 25.37 -7.38 -29.57
CA VAL A 211 24.87 -6.56 -30.68
C VAL A 211 25.88 -5.48 -31.04
N GLY A 212 26.47 -4.81 -30.04
CA GLY A 212 27.51 -3.81 -30.22
C GLY A 212 28.75 -4.34 -30.94
N ASN A 213 29.20 -5.53 -30.56
CA ASN A 213 30.38 -6.16 -31.15
C ASN A 213 30.12 -6.58 -32.61
N ILE A 214 28.93 -7.12 -32.90
CA ILE A 214 28.49 -7.45 -34.27
C ILE A 214 28.41 -6.18 -35.13
N LEU A 215 27.81 -5.10 -34.62
CA LEU A 215 27.69 -3.83 -35.36
C LEU A 215 29.05 -3.18 -35.59
N SER A 216 29.92 -3.18 -34.58
CA SER A 216 31.26 -2.57 -34.68
C SER A 216 32.12 -3.28 -35.73
N THR A 217 32.07 -4.61 -35.77
CA THR A 217 32.82 -5.41 -36.75
C THR A 217 32.22 -5.33 -38.15
N ALA A 218 30.90 -5.32 -38.29
CA ALA A 218 30.23 -5.21 -39.59
C ALA A 218 30.38 -3.83 -40.23
N THR A 219 30.40 -2.76 -39.43
CA THR A 219 30.53 -1.37 -39.92
C THR A 219 31.97 -0.88 -39.99
N GLY A 220 32.90 -1.54 -39.27
CA GLY A 220 34.26 -1.05 -39.06
C GLY A 220 34.36 0.15 -38.12
N ASN A 221 33.26 0.56 -37.48
CA ASN A 221 33.22 1.67 -36.53
C ASN A 221 33.27 1.15 -35.08
N TYR A 222 34.48 1.12 -34.52
CA TYR A 222 34.72 0.59 -33.17
C TYR A 222 34.29 1.52 -32.03
N VAL A 223 33.87 2.75 -32.33
CA VAL A 223 33.27 3.66 -31.33
C VAL A 223 31.94 3.10 -30.82
N ILE A 224 31.25 2.27 -31.62
CA ILE A 224 30.00 1.61 -31.23
C ILE A 224 30.22 0.71 -30.02
N ASP A 225 31.27 -0.12 -30.01
CA ASP A 225 31.64 -1.00 -28.89
C ASP A 225 31.95 -0.20 -27.61
N ALA A 226 32.61 0.95 -27.75
CA ALA A 226 32.88 1.85 -26.63
C ALA A 226 31.59 2.49 -26.06
N TRP A 227 30.62 2.85 -26.92
CA TRP A 227 29.31 3.29 -26.45
C TRP A 227 28.51 2.16 -25.78
N CYS A 228 28.61 0.92 -26.26
CA CYS A 228 28.00 -0.22 -25.59
C CYS A 228 28.53 -0.39 -24.17
N SER A 229 29.83 -0.21 -23.94
CA SER A 229 30.43 -0.16 -22.59
C SER A 229 29.79 0.92 -21.70
N VAL A 230 29.55 2.13 -22.22
CA VAL A 230 28.84 3.20 -21.50
C VAL A 230 27.39 2.81 -21.18
N ILE A 231 26.69 2.20 -22.13
CA ILE A 231 25.29 1.76 -21.96
C ILE A 231 25.21 0.67 -20.87
N ILE A 232 26.11 -0.30 -20.88
CA ILE A 232 26.20 -1.34 -19.84
C ILE A 232 26.38 -0.68 -18.47
N GLY A 233 27.33 0.25 -18.34
CA GLY A 233 27.53 0.98 -17.09
C GLY A 233 26.29 1.78 -16.66
N ALA A 234 25.54 2.36 -17.59
CA ALA A 234 24.29 3.05 -17.30
C ALA A 234 23.17 2.09 -16.83
N ILE A 235 23.08 0.89 -17.41
CA ILE A 235 22.16 -0.18 -16.95
C ILE A 235 22.49 -0.54 -15.50
N MET A 236 23.76 -0.78 -15.18
CA MET A 236 24.21 -1.10 -13.83
C MET A 236 23.92 0.03 -12.84
N ALA A 237 24.20 1.28 -13.22
CA ALA A 237 23.92 2.44 -12.37
C ALA A 237 22.41 2.61 -12.11
N PHE A 238 21.56 2.34 -13.11
CA PHE A 238 20.11 2.40 -12.96
C PHE A 238 19.59 1.32 -12.00
N ILE A 239 20.02 0.07 -12.17
CA ILE A 239 19.63 -1.03 -11.28
C ILE A 239 20.13 -0.80 -9.86
N ALA A 240 21.37 -0.36 -9.70
CA ALA A 240 21.91 0.00 -8.40
C ALA A 240 21.15 1.14 -7.74
N ALA A 241 20.67 2.14 -8.49
CA ALA A 241 19.86 3.23 -7.94
C ALA A 241 18.49 2.74 -7.41
N ILE A 242 17.87 1.77 -8.09
CA ILE A 242 16.66 1.10 -7.59
C ILE A 242 16.97 0.37 -6.28
N LEU A 243 17.99 -0.50 -6.28
CA LEU A 243 18.38 -1.25 -5.08
C LEU A 243 18.75 -0.35 -3.92
N LEU A 244 19.48 0.74 -4.17
CA LEU A 244 19.89 1.69 -3.14
C LEU A 244 18.69 2.38 -2.48
N LYS A 245 17.68 2.73 -3.28
CA LYS A 245 16.44 3.33 -2.79
C LYS A 245 15.67 2.37 -1.89
N GLU A 246 15.47 1.14 -2.34
CA GLU A 246 14.66 0.15 -1.59
C GLU A 246 15.41 -0.33 -0.33
N THR A 247 16.69 -0.66 -0.45
CA THR A 247 17.50 -1.12 0.71
C THR A 247 17.69 -0.05 1.77
N ARG A 248 17.73 1.24 1.39
CA ARG A 248 17.84 2.34 2.36
C ARG A 248 16.67 2.33 3.36
N SER A 249 15.46 2.10 2.87
CA SER A 249 14.26 2.10 3.70
C SER A 249 14.29 0.94 4.71
N LEU A 250 14.70 -0.25 4.25
CA LEU A 250 14.88 -1.43 5.11
C LEU A 250 15.94 -1.23 6.21
N VAL A 251 17.05 -0.53 5.91
CA VAL A 251 18.08 -0.21 6.91
C VAL A 251 17.59 0.78 7.96
N ILE A 252 16.76 1.76 7.57
CA ILE A 252 16.15 2.70 8.51
C ILE A 252 15.15 1.98 9.43
N GLY A 253 14.52 0.94 8.90
CA GLY A 253 13.51 0.15 9.60
C GLY A 253 12.12 0.42 9.03
N GLU A 254 11.58 -0.56 8.31
CA GLU A 254 10.21 -0.52 7.85
C GLU A 254 9.29 -1.27 8.80
N GLY A 255 8.05 -0.81 8.93
CA GLY A 255 7.00 -1.53 9.64
C GLY A 255 6.07 -2.29 8.68
N LEU A 256 4.98 -2.78 9.24
CA LEU A 256 3.83 -3.30 8.50
C LEU A 256 3.23 -2.23 7.59
N ALA A 257 2.70 -2.64 6.44
CA ALA A 257 1.91 -1.79 5.57
C ALA A 257 0.57 -1.40 6.25
N ALA A 258 -0.08 -0.34 5.75
CA ALA A 258 -1.27 0.22 6.41
C ALA A 258 -2.45 -0.77 6.49
N ASP A 259 -2.60 -1.61 5.46
CA ASP A 259 -3.58 -2.70 5.41
C ASP A 259 -3.24 -3.82 6.40
N GLU A 260 -1.97 -4.20 6.51
CA GLU A 260 -1.51 -5.18 7.52
C GLU A 260 -1.69 -4.66 8.96
N VAL A 261 -1.44 -3.37 9.20
CA VAL A 261 -1.73 -2.72 10.49
C VAL A 261 -3.23 -2.78 10.80
N GLY A 262 -4.09 -2.55 9.81
CA GLY A 262 -5.54 -2.68 9.97
C GLY A 262 -5.98 -4.09 10.34
N GLU A 263 -5.30 -5.10 9.82
CA GLU A 263 -5.54 -6.51 10.13
C GLU A 263 -5.11 -6.86 11.56
N VAL A 264 -3.95 -6.36 12.02
CA VAL A 264 -3.54 -6.48 13.43
C VAL A 264 -4.58 -5.83 14.35
N VAL A 265 -5.02 -4.60 14.04
CA VAL A 265 -6.06 -3.91 14.82
C VAL A 265 -7.34 -4.74 14.88
N PHE A 266 -7.77 -5.29 13.75
CA PHE A 266 -8.97 -6.12 13.68
C PHE A 266 -8.86 -7.38 14.55
N ILE A 267 -7.72 -8.08 14.51
CA ILE A 267 -7.47 -9.26 15.35
C ILE A 267 -7.54 -8.88 16.83
N VAL A 268 -6.82 -7.83 17.22
CA VAL A 268 -6.75 -7.36 18.61
C VAL A 268 -8.13 -6.92 19.12
N GLU A 269 -8.91 -6.19 18.32
CA GLU A 269 -10.25 -5.72 18.69
C GLU A 269 -11.33 -6.81 18.61
N SER A 270 -11.02 -7.97 18.01
CA SER A 270 -11.92 -9.12 17.98
C SER A 270 -11.89 -9.92 19.29
N ASP A 271 -10.87 -9.74 20.15
CA ASP A 271 -10.82 -10.39 21.46
C ASP A 271 -11.93 -9.82 22.37
N PRO A 272 -12.73 -10.68 23.03
CA PRO A 272 -13.88 -10.25 23.82
C PRO A 272 -13.52 -9.32 24.99
N ASP A 273 -12.29 -9.39 25.51
CA ASP A 273 -11.82 -8.65 26.68
C ASP A 273 -11.17 -7.30 26.31
N VAL A 274 -11.07 -7.00 25.01
CA VAL A 274 -10.53 -5.75 24.48
C VAL A 274 -11.66 -4.74 24.21
N ILE A 275 -11.44 -3.49 24.60
CA ILE A 275 -12.28 -2.35 24.21
C ILE A 275 -11.75 -1.73 22.93
N LYS A 276 -10.43 -1.55 22.83
CA LYS A 276 -9.80 -0.81 21.73
C LYS A 276 -8.34 -1.18 21.54
N CYS A 277 -7.92 -1.27 20.29
CA CYS A 277 -6.51 -1.27 19.92
C CYS A 277 -6.04 0.18 19.70
N GLY A 278 -5.03 0.57 20.47
CA GLY A 278 -4.40 1.88 20.39
C GLY A 278 -3.43 1.95 19.22
N ARG A 279 -2.16 2.12 19.54
CA ARG A 279 -1.09 2.25 18.55
C ARG A 279 -0.46 0.89 18.28
N VAL A 280 -0.28 0.61 17.00
CA VAL A 280 0.55 -0.49 16.50
C VAL A 280 1.87 0.11 16.05
N LEU A 281 2.96 -0.21 16.75
CA LEU A 281 4.33 0.06 16.30
C LEU A 281 4.93 -1.25 15.80
N SER A 282 5.35 -1.28 14.56
CA SER A 282 5.96 -2.46 13.96
C SER A 282 7.29 -2.12 13.29
N LEU A 283 8.23 -3.06 13.34
CA LEU A 283 9.57 -2.90 12.80
C LEU A 283 10.12 -4.25 12.35
N TYR A 284 10.46 -4.36 11.07
CA TYR A 284 11.23 -5.48 10.53
C TYR A 284 12.69 -5.35 10.97
N LEU A 285 13.14 -6.28 11.79
CA LEU A 285 14.54 -6.47 12.18
C LEU A 285 15.29 -7.40 11.21
N GLY A 286 14.56 -8.11 10.37
CA GLY A 286 15.03 -8.95 9.28
C GLY A 286 13.83 -9.41 8.45
N PRO A 287 14.03 -10.10 7.32
CA PRO A 287 12.92 -10.49 6.44
C PRO A 287 11.85 -11.35 7.13
N GLU A 288 12.26 -12.14 8.12
CA GLU A 288 11.41 -13.08 8.88
C GLU A 288 11.37 -12.73 10.39
N ASP A 289 11.76 -11.50 10.76
CA ASP A 289 11.87 -11.06 12.16
C ASP A 289 11.16 -9.72 12.32
N LEU A 290 9.87 -9.77 12.66
CA LEU A 290 9.01 -8.61 12.90
C LEU A 290 8.81 -8.40 14.40
N LEU A 291 9.20 -7.21 14.85
CA LEU A 291 8.89 -6.68 16.18
C LEU A 291 7.59 -5.90 16.12
N MET A 292 6.67 -6.17 17.04
CA MET A 292 5.45 -5.40 17.24
C MET A 292 5.30 -4.95 18.70
N ASN A 293 4.83 -3.72 18.87
CA ASN A 293 4.40 -3.18 20.14
C ASN A 293 2.97 -2.64 19.99
N LEU A 294 2.06 -3.17 20.80
CA LEU A 294 0.62 -2.97 20.71
C LEU A 294 0.13 -2.30 21.98
N ASP A 295 -0.41 -1.10 21.86
CA ASP A 295 -1.09 -0.46 22.99
C ASP A 295 -2.54 -0.96 22.99
N VAL A 296 -3.01 -1.56 24.09
CA VAL A 296 -4.34 -2.20 24.16
C VAL A 296 -5.11 -1.71 25.38
N THR A 297 -6.36 -1.32 25.16
CA THR A 297 -7.28 -1.01 26.26
C THR A 297 -8.19 -2.20 26.51
N PHE A 298 -8.06 -2.78 27.70
CA PHE A 298 -8.90 -3.87 28.19
C PHE A 298 -10.16 -3.37 28.90
N ARG A 299 -11.15 -4.25 29.09
CA ARG A 299 -12.36 -3.91 29.85
C ARG A 299 -12.07 -3.61 31.32
N GLU A 300 -12.82 -2.67 31.89
CA GLU A 300 -12.64 -2.20 33.28
C GLU A 300 -12.96 -3.26 34.35
N ASN A 301 -13.68 -4.33 34.00
CA ASN A 301 -14.16 -5.36 34.92
C ASN A 301 -13.27 -6.62 34.95
N LEU A 302 -12.04 -6.54 34.43
CA LEU A 302 -11.08 -7.65 34.39
C LEU A 302 -10.10 -7.53 35.56
N ASP A 303 -9.74 -8.67 36.16
CA ASP A 303 -8.63 -8.71 37.09
C ASP A 303 -7.28 -8.80 36.36
N ALA A 304 -6.17 -8.68 37.10
CA ALA A 304 -4.84 -8.72 36.51
C ALA A 304 -4.51 -10.08 35.84
N GLY A 305 -5.10 -11.18 36.32
CA GLY A 305 -4.95 -12.50 35.72
C GLY A 305 -5.72 -12.62 34.40
N ASP A 306 -6.95 -12.11 34.37
CA ASP A 306 -7.78 -12.08 33.16
C ASP A 306 -7.11 -11.27 32.03
N VAL A 307 -6.49 -10.14 32.38
CA VAL A 307 -5.71 -9.32 31.41
C VAL A 307 -4.53 -10.11 30.85
N LEU A 308 -3.80 -10.87 31.66
CA LEU A 308 -2.69 -11.70 31.18
C LEU A 308 -3.19 -12.81 30.24
N VAL A 309 -4.32 -13.44 30.56
CA VAL A 309 -4.94 -14.44 29.68
C VAL A 309 -5.38 -13.83 28.35
N ALA A 310 -5.92 -12.61 28.36
CA ALA A 310 -6.27 -11.89 27.14
C ALA A 310 -5.03 -11.55 26.30
N ILE A 311 -3.94 -11.10 26.95
CA ILE A 311 -2.64 -10.86 26.29
C ILE A 311 -2.15 -12.13 25.59
N ASP A 312 -2.14 -13.28 26.28
CA ASP A 312 -1.70 -14.56 25.70
C ASP A 312 -2.53 -14.96 24.47
N ARG A 313 -3.86 -14.78 24.51
CA ARG A 313 -4.73 -15.05 23.36
C ARG A 313 -4.43 -14.13 22.17
N ILE A 314 -4.30 -12.83 22.43
CA ILE A 314 -3.99 -11.84 21.39
C ILE A 314 -2.62 -12.12 20.78
N GLU A 315 -1.60 -12.43 21.60
CA GLU A 315 -0.28 -12.82 21.10
C GLU A 315 -0.37 -14.05 20.20
N ASP A 316 -1.07 -15.10 20.63
CA ASP A 316 -1.22 -16.34 19.85
C ASP A 316 -1.96 -16.12 18.53
N GLU A 317 -3.02 -15.29 18.51
CA GLU A 317 -3.80 -15.00 17.31
C GLU A 317 -3.01 -14.13 16.32
N VAL A 318 -2.33 -13.09 16.82
CA VAL A 318 -1.45 -12.25 16.00
C VAL A 318 -0.28 -13.04 15.43
N MET A 319 0.37 -13.90 16.23
CA MET A 319 1.45 -14.77 15.74
C MET A 319 0.95 -15.86 14.79
N GLY A 320 -0.32 -16.26 14.90
CA GLY A 320 -0.97 -17.19 13.98
C GLY A 320 -1.15 -16.58 12.58
N GLU A 321 -1.61 -15.33 12.51
CA GLU A 321 -1.84 -14.62 11.25
C GLU A 321 -0.55 -14.03 10.65
N PHE A 322 0.37 -13.58 11.51
CA PHE A 322 1.66 -13.02 11.12
C PHE A 322 2.79 -13.92 11.64
N PRO A 323 3.15 -15.03 10.96
CA PRO A 323 4.22 -15.93 11.40
C PRO A 323 5.59 -15.24 11.57
N GLN A 324 5.82 -14.15 10.84
CA GLN A 324 7.01 -13.31 10.96
C GLN A 324 7.05 -12.49 12.26
N ALA A 325 5.93 -12.35 12.99
CA ALA A 325 5.83 -11.67 14.28
C ALA A 325 6.52 -12.45 15.40
N THR A 326 7.85 -12.50 15.37
CA THR A 326 8.68 -13.21 16.34
C THR A 326 8.61 -12.59 17.74
N ARG A 327 8.25 -11.31 17.84
CA ARG A 327 8.21 -10.54 19.08
C ARG A 327 7.01 -9.60 19.09
N VAL A 328 6.05 -9.92 19.94
CA VAL A 328 4.90 -9.06 20.22
C VAL A 328 5.00 -8.60 21.66
N PHE A 329 4.90 -7.29 21.86
CA PHE A 329 4.80 -6.67 23.16
C PHE A 329 3.42 -6.01 23.24
N ILE A 330 2.70 -6.25 24.32
CA ILE A 330 1.37 -5.66 24.54
C ILE A 330 1.44 -4.80 25.80
N GLU A 331 1.20 -3.50 25.64
CA GLU A 331 1.14 -2.53 26.73
C GLU A 331 -0.34 -2.24 27.08
N PRO A 332 -0.78 -2.56 28.32
CA PRO A 332 -2.11 -2.17 28.77
C PRO A 332 -2.18 -0.65 28.94
N GLU A 333 -2.99 0.04 28.13
CA GLU A 333 -3.16 1.50 28.21
C GLU A 333 -4.58 1.92 28.65
N SER A 334 -4.64 3.03 29.38
CA SER A 334 -5.91 3.71 29.65
C SER A 334 -6.44 4.43 28.40
N LEU A 335 -7.76 4.41 28.19
CA LEU A 335 -8.44 5.11 27.07
C LEU A 335 -7.99 6.57 26.90
N ASN A 336 -7.81 7.32 27.99
CA ASN A 336 -7.41 8.73 27.97
C ASN A 336 -5.98 8.95 27.43
N GLN A 337 -5.10 7.95 27.52
CA GLN A 337 -3.74 8.02 27.01
C GLN A 337 -3.73 7.79 25.50
N VAL A 338 -4.49 6.80 25.03
CA VAL A 338 -4.75 6.56 23.60
C VAL A 338 -5.26 7.83 22.92
N TYR A 339 -6.24 8.54 23.51
CA TYR A 339 -6.75 9.81 22.94
C TYR A 339 -5.74 10.96 22.94
N ARG A 340 -4.87 11.07 23.96
CA ARG A 340 -3.82 12.12 23.99
C ARG A 340 -2.75 11.89 22.94
N GLN A 341 -2.28 10.66 22.78
CA GLN A 341 -1.27 10.33 21.77
C GLN A 341 -1.78 10.56 20.34
N ARG A 342 -3.09 10.36 20.09
CA ARG A 342 -3.73 10.71 18.80
C ARG A 342 -3.57 12.18 18.45
N ARG A 343 -3.88 13.07 19.42
CA ARG A 343 -3.73 14.51 19.23
C ARG A 343 -2.28 14.87 18.90
N ASP A 344 -1.34 14.30 19.62
CA ASP A 344 0.08 14.63 19.45
C ASP A 344 0.65 14.08 18.13
N ARG A 345 0.23 12.89 17.68
CA ARG A 345 0.57 12.34 16.34
C ARG A 345 -0.03 13.15 15.21
N ARG A 346 -1.29 13.57 15.33
CA ARG A 346 -1.94 14.45 14.35
C ARG A 346 -1.18 15.76 14.23
N LEU A 347 -0.82 16.39 15.35
CA LEU A 347 -0.02 17.61 15.35
C LEU A 347 1.37 17.40 14.74
N ALA A 348 2.02 16.26 14.98
CA ALA A 348 3.31 15.93 14.38
C ALA A 348 3.21 15.67 12.87
N PHE A 349 2.17 14.99 12.40
CA PHE A 349 1.90 14.79 10.98
C PHE A 349 1.56 16.11 10.28
N GLU A 350 0.69 16.93 10.87
CA GLU A 350 0.37 18.28 10.38
C GLU A 350 1.62 19.16 10.32
N ALA A 351 2.53 19.06 11.29
CA ALA A 351 3.81 19.76 11.28
C ALA A 351 4.76 19.26 10.17
N TYR A 352 4.88 17.94 10.00
CA TYR A 352 5.69 17.33 8.94
C TYR A 352 5.15 17.65 7.54
N GLU A 353 3.83 17.56 7.33
CA GLU A 353 3.20 18.00 6.08
C GLU A 353 3.41 19.49 5.84
N ALA A 354 3.26 20.33 6.86
CA ALA A 354 3.51 21.76 6.74
C ALA A 354 4.96 22.05 6.33
N GLU A 355 5.94 21.34 6.89
CA GLU A 355 7.35 21.45 6.51
C GLU A 355 7.59 20.97 5.06
N ARG A 356 7.08 19.79 4.72
CA ARG A 356 7.18 19.21 3.37
C ARG A 356 6.51 20.09 2.30
N LEU A 357 5.34 20.65 2.60
CA LEU A 357 4.59 21.57 1.72
C LEU A 357 5.27 22.94 1.63
N ALA A 358 5.98 23.39 2.67
CA ALA A 358 6.78 24.61 2.62
C ALA A 358 8.02 24.49 1.72
N GLU A 359 8.58 23.27 1.60
CA GLU A 359 9.72 22.97 0.73
C GLU A 359 9.35 22.80 -0.74
N ASP A 360 8.08 22.50 -1.07
CA ASP A 360 7.61 22.30 -2.45
C ASP A 360 7.35 23.65 -3.19
N PRO A 361 8.08 23.96 -4.29
CA PRO A 361 7.89 25.19 -5.07
C PRO A 361 6.49 25.32 -5.70
N SER A 362 5.80 24.21 -5.94
CA SER A 362 4.48 24.17 -6.57
C SER A 362 3.35 24.55 -5.60
N TYR A 363 3.55 24.32 -4.29
CA TYR A 363 2.60 24.68 -3.24
C TYR A 363 2.45 26.19 -3.05
N ARG A 364 3.56 26.95 -3.13
CA ARG A 364 3.53 28.43 -3.09
C ARG A 364 2.66 29.04 -4.20
N LEU A 365 2.62 28.40 -5.37
CA LEU A 365 1.79 28.84 -6.49
C LEU A 365 0.32 28.52 -6.25
N LEU A 366 0.00 27.35 -5.69
CA LEU A 366 -1.37 26.96 -5.31
C LEU A 366 -1.91 27.82 -4.17
N GLU A 367 -1.12 28.11 -3.13
CA GLU A 367 -1.55 28.96 -2.02
C GLU A 367 -1.75 30.43 -2.47
N SER A 368 -0.93 30.91 -3.43
CA SER A 368 -1.16 32.21 -4.07
C SER A 368 -2.43 32.26 -4.92
N ARG A 369 -2.87 31.12 -5.46
CA ARG A 369 -4.14 30.98 -6.20
C ARG A 369 -5.30 30.89 -5.22
N ARG A 370 -5.22 30.04 -4.20
CA ARG A 370 -6.23 29.92 -3.13
C ARG A 370 -6.47 31.25 -2.42
N ARG A 371 -5.43 32.00 -2.05
CA ARG A 371 -5.58 33.35 -1.46
C ARG A 371 -6.19 34.35 -2.43
N ARG A 372 -5.90 34.24 -3.73
CA ARG A 372 -6.56 35.06 -4.76
C ARG A 372 -8.02 34.66 -4.92
N ASP A 373 -8.34 33.38 -4.89
CA ASP A 373 -9.70 32.85 -5.05
C ASP A 373 -10.56 33.15 -3.82
N GLU A 374 -10.00 33.07 -2.60
CA GLU A 374 -10.64 33.53 -1.36
C GLU A 374 -10.87 35.05 -1.36
N GLN A 375 -9.91 35.84 -1.87
CA GLN A 375 -10.10 37.28 -2.06
C GLN A 375 -11.15 37.59 -3.12
N LEU A 376 -11.20 36.84 -4.21
CA LEU A 376 -12.19 36.96 -5.28
C LEU A 376 -13.59 36.53 -4.81
N ALA A 377 -13.70 35.51 -3.96
CA ALA A 377 -14.95 35.07 -3.33
C ALA A 377 -15.47 36.15 -2.36
N LYS A 378 -14.61 36.71 -1.51
CA LYS A 378 -14.95 37.88 -0.66
C LYS A 378 -15.37 39.09 -1.49
N TRP A 379 -14.74 39.32 -2.64
CA TRP A 379 -15.13 40.38 -3.59
C TRP A 379 -16.46 40.09 -4.29
N ALA A 380 -16.73 38.84 -4.65
CA ALA A 380 -17.98 38.40 -5.27
C ALA A 380 -19.15 38.52 -4.29
N ASP A 381 -18.97 38.15 -3.02
CA ASP A 381 -19.98 38.31 -1.98
C ASP A 381 -20.23 39.78 -1.63
N ALA A 382 -19.17 40.61 -1.56
CA ALA A 382 -19.31 42.06 -1.42
C ALA A 382 -20.02 42.72 -2.62
N ARG A 383 -19.89 42.13 -3.82
CA ARG A 383 -20.58 42.60 -5.05
C ARG A 383 -22.02 42.12 -5.13
N ARG A 384 -22.34 40.92 -4.62
CA ARG A 384 -23.72 40.42 -4.46
C ARG A 384 -24.48 41.22 -3.39
N ALA A 385 -23.82 41.59 -2.29
CA ALA A 385 -24.38 42.46 -1.26
C ALA A 385 -24.70 43.86 -1.80
N ARG A 386 -23.77 44.47 -2.55
CA ARG A 386 -24.02 45.76 -3.22
C ARG A 386 -25.14 45.70 -4.27
N ARG A 387 -25.25 44.62 -5.05
CA ARG A 387 -26.39 44.43 -5.96
C ARG A 387 -27.72 44.23 -5.23
N ARG A 388 -27.75 43.59 -4.06
CA ARG A 388 -28.96 43.47 -3.24
C ARG A 388 -29.42 44.82 -2.70
N GLU A 389 -28.50 45.69 -2.28
CA GLU A 389 -28.82 47.07 -1.86
C GLU A 389 -29.27 47.95 -3.03
N GLU A 390 -28.65 47.80 -4.20
CA GLU A 390 -29.01 48.52 -5.42
C GLU A 390 -30.38 48.08 -5.96
N PHE A 391 -30.67 46.77 -5.90
CA PHE A 391 -31.98 46.20 -6.24
C PHE A 391 -33.06 46.63 -5.23
N ALA A 392 -32.76 46.70 -3.93
CA ALA A 392 -33.67 47.20 -2.91
C ALA A 392 -33.98 48.70 -3.07
N ARG A 393 -32.99 49.51 -3.47
CA ARG A 393 -33.18 50.94 -3.83
C ARG A 393 -34.06 51.11 -5.07
N LEU A 394 -33.84 50.29 -6.11
CA LEU A 394 -34.66 50.29 -7.33
C LEU A 394 -36.10 49.82 -7.05
N TYR A 395 -36.27 48.85 -6.14
CA TYR A 395 -37.58 48.37 -5.69
C TYR A 395 -38.35 49.43 -4.87
N GLN A 396 -37.68 50.17 -3.98
CA GLN A 396 -38.30 51.28 -3.23
C GLN A 396 -38.65 52.49 -4.13
N ASN A 397 -37.83 52.80 -5.13
CA ASN A 397 -38.12 53.87 -6.09
C ASN A 397 -39.30 53.52 -7.03
N SER A 398 -39.56 52.24 -7.29
CA SER A 398 -40.72 51.78 -8.08
C SER A 398 -42.05 51.84 -7.32
N ARG A 399 -42.03 51.96 -5.99
CA ARG A 399 -43.24 51.99 -5.14
C ARG A 399 -43.78 53.39 -4.86
N SER A 400 -43.06 54.42 -5.32
CA SER A 400 -43.45 55.84 -5.16
C SER A 400 -44.14 56.42 -6.41
N ALA A 401 -44.33 55.61 -7.47
CA ALA A 401 -44.89 56.07 -8.75
C ALA A 401 -46.33 55.62 -9.04
N ASP A 402 -46.85 54.58 -8.37
CA ASP A 402 -48.23 54.11 -8.60
C ASP A 402 -49.00 53.93 -7.28
N VAL A 403 -49.40 55.07 -6.71
CA VAL A 403 -50.63 55.15 -5.90
C VAL A 403 -51.69 55.70 -6.84
N VAL A 404 -52.66 54.89 -7.26
CA VAL A 404 -54.09 55.25 -7.43
C VAL A 404 -54.91 53.97 -7.73
N ALA A 405 -55.96 53.80 -6.92
CA ALA A 405 -57.14 52.93 -7.08
C ALA A 405 -56.96 51.41 -6.84
N ALA A 406 -57.87 50.68 -6.18
CA ALA A 406 -59.02 50.94 -5.32
C ALA A 406 -59.51 49.57 -4.78
N ALA A 407 -60.06 49.57 -3.56
CA ALA A 407 -61.13 48.69 -3.04
C ALA A 407 -60.96 47.14 -2.96
N ALA A 408 -60.76 46.65 -1.72
CA ALA A 408 -61.62 45.76 -0.90
C ALA A 408 -62.28 44.45 -1.47
N PRO A 409 -62.56 43.44 -0.59
CA PRO A 409 -62.38 41.99 -0.85
C PRO A 409 -63.69 41.15 -0.89
N ALA A 410 -63.66 39.89 -1.38
CA ALA A 410 -64.60 38.80 -0.98
C ALA A 410 -64.37 37.41 -1.66
N THR A 411 -64.41 36.36 -0.81
CA THR A 411 -65.12 35.04 -0.93
C THR A 411 -64.69 33.89 -1.88
N ALA A 412 -64.39 32.75 -1.24
CA ALA A 412 -65.06 31.42 -1.29
C ALA A 412 -64.82 30.38 -2.43
N GLU A 413 -64.71 29.11 -1.95
CA GLU A 413 -65.03 27.79 -2.55
C GLU A 413 -64.03 27.01 -3.45
N ALA A 414 -63.94 25.70 -3.15
CA ALA A 414 -63.11 24.62 -3.75
C ALA A 414 -63.96 23.73 -4.72
N PRO A 415 -63.58 22.53 -5.24
CA PRO A 415 -62.30 21.78 -5.32
C PRO A 415 -62.00 21.06 -6.69
N ALA A 416 -60.84 20.37 -6.76
CA ALA A 416 -60.49 19.11 -7.47
C ALA A 416 -60.52 18.93 -9.01
N ALA A 417 -59.37 18.54 -9.60
CA ALA A 417 -59.19 17.42 -10.55
C ALA A 417 -57.71 17.24 -10.99
N ALA A 418 -57.21 15.99 -11.01
CA ALA A 418 -55.97 15.52 -11.66
C ALA A 418 -56.30 14.99 -13.09
N PRO A 419 -55.37 14.46 -13.94
CA PRO A 419 -53.92 14.24 -13.79
C PRO A 419 -53.06 14.73 -14.99
N ALA A 420 -51.74 14.52 -14.89
CA ALA A 420 -50.72 14.87 -15.86
C ALA A 420 -50.49 13.79 -16.94
N GLU A 421 -50.22 14.23 -18.16
CA GLU A 421 -49.90 13.43 -19.35
C GLU A 421 -48.43 13.63 -19.76
N VAL A 422 -47.81 12.56 -20.23
CA VAL A 422 -46.41 12.44 -20.67
C VAL A 422 -46.32 12.68 -22.18
N LEU A 423 -45.27 13.37 -22.66
CA LEU A 423 -44.73 13.16 -24.01
C LEU A 423 -43.27 13.63 -24.14
N ALA A 424 -42.43 12.70 -24.59
CA ALA A 424 -40.99 12.80 -24.92
C ALA A 424 -40.74 13.58 -26.23
N VAL A 425 -39.46 13.85 -26.62
CA VAL A 425 -38.70 13.22 -27.74
C VAL A 425 -37.17 13.64 -27.68
N PRO A 426 -36.22 13.22 -28.57
CA PRO A 426 -35.10 12.30 -28.26
C PRO A 426 -33.68 12.76 -28.77
N TYR A 427 -32.68 11.87 -28.82
CA TYR A 427 -31.56 11.93 -29.79
C TYR A 427 -31.01 10.51 -30.08
N GLY A 428 -30.89 10.12 -31.37
CA GLY A 428 -30.18 8.93 -31.88
C GLY A 428 -28.87 9.33 -32.59
N ALA A 429 -28.11 8.51 -33.32
CA ALA A 429 -27.92 7.06 -33.53
C ALA A 429 -26.61 6.91 -34.36
N ASP A 430 -26.25 5.66 -34.70
CA ASP A 430 -25.23 5.15 -35.66
C ASP A 430 -23.97 4.55 -34.98
N ASP A 431 -23.49 3.34 -35.25
CA ASP A 431 -23.83 2.33 -36.27
C ASP A 431 -23.34 0.92 -35.84
N ALA A 432 -23.87 -0.12 -36.49
CA ALA A 432 -23.86 -1.54 -36.10
C ALA A 432 -22.64 -2.39 -36.58
N HIS A 433 -22.42 -3.56 -35.94
CA HIS A 433 -22.23 -4.85 -36.65
C HIS A 433 -22.38 -6.08 -35.72
N VAL A 434 -22.84 -7.17 -36.33
CA VAL A 434 -23.46 -8.40 -35.79
C VAL A 434 -22.50 -9.60 -35.81
N LEU A 435 -22.60 -10.55 -34.87
CA LEU A 435 -22.68 -12.01 -35.12
C LEU A 435 -22.94 -12.80 -33.83
N ALA A 436 -23.87 -13.76 -33.94
CA ALA A 436 -24.52 -14.51 -32.85
C ALA A 436 -23.85 -15.87 -32.55
N ALA A 437 -24.00 -16.34 -31.31
CA ALA A 437 -24.06 -17.76 -30.95
C ALA A 437 -24.94 -17.92 -29.69
N GLN A 438 -25.95 -18.80 -29.75
CA GLN A 438 -26.91 -19.07 -28.67
C GLN A 438 -26.24 -19.85 -27.52
N PRO A 439 -26.55 -19.57 -26.24
CA PRO A 439 -26.31 -20.52 -25.16
C PRO A 439 -27.55 -21.36 -24.87
N ASP A 440 -27.28 -22.66 -24.69
CA ASP A 440 -28.18 -23.69 -24.22
C ASP A 440 -28.84 -23.36 -22.87
N GLN A 441 -30.05 -23.90 -22.74
CA GLN A 441 -30.89 -23.91 -21.55
C GLN A 441 -30.23 -24.70 -20.41
N GLN A 442 -29.62 -23.99 -19.46
CA GLN A 442 -29.68 -24.35 -18.05
C GLN A 442 -30.35 -23.22 -17.28
N ALA A 443 -31.52 -23.54 -16.74
CA ALA A 443 -32.49 -22.61 -16.20
C ALA A 443 -32.15 -22.14 -14.78
N GLN A 444 -32.34 -20.83 -14.58
CA GLN A 444 -32.83 -20.17 -13.36
C GLN A 444 -32.00 -20.29 -12.07
N ILE A 445 -30.83 -19.63 -12.09
CA ILE A 445 -30.41 -18.79 -10.97
C ILE A 445 -30.32 -17.40 -11.57
N GLY A 446 -31.07 -16.42 -11.08
CA GLY A 446 -30.91 -15.04 -11.56
C GLY A 446 -29.43 -14.64 -11.41
N GLU A 447 -28.84 -14.03 -12.43
CA GLU A 447 -27.46 -13.54 -12.34
C GLU A 447 -27.34 -12.66 -11.10
N ARG A 448 -26.59 -13.13 -10.09
CA ARG A 448 -26.28 -12.31 -8.92
C ARG A 448 -25.42 -11.14 -9.35
N LYS A 449 -25.65 -9.97 -8.76
CA LYS A 449 -24.91 -8.75 -9.13
C LYS A 449 -23.48 -8.84 -8.63
N LYS A 450 -22.52 -8.38 -9.41
CA LYS A 450 -21.15 -8.21 -8.92
C LYS A 450 -21.11 -7.09 -7.88
N LEU A 451 -20.51 -7.31 -6.71
CA LEU A 451 -20.37 -6.23 -5.73
C LEU A 451 -19.61 -5.02 -6.33
N PHE A 452 -20.04 -3.80 -5.98
CA PHE A 452 -19.53 -2.52 -6.52
C PHE A 452 -19.80 -2.23 -8.00
N SER A 453 -20.64 -3.03 -8.67
CA SER A 453 -21.07 -2.72 -10.05
C SER A 453 -22.10 -1.58 -10.10
N GLU A 454 -22.97 -1.50 -9.10
CA GLU A 454 -24.02 -0.50 -8.95
C GLU A 454 -24.15 -0.13 -7.47
N ILE A 455 -24.61 1.09 -7.18
CA ILE A 455 -24.97 1.50 -5.82
C ILE A 455 -26.37 0.97 -5.52
N PRO A 456 -26.54 0.01 -4.58
CA PRO A 456 -27.82 -0.61 -4.32
C PRO A 456 -28.74 0.30 -3.49
N SER A 457 -30.05 0.05 -3.57
CA SER A 457 -31.03 0.56 -2.63
C SER A 457 -31.67 -0.60 -1.86
N ILE A 458 -31.22 -0.82 -0.63
CA ILE A 458 -31.63 -1.97 0.19
C ILE A 458 -32.78 -1.55 1.11
N GLN A 459 -33.90 -2.24 1.02
CA GLN A 459 -35.15 -1.89 1.71
C GLN A 459 -35.28 -2.65 3.05
N GLY A 460 -35.29 -1.92 4.16
CA GLY A 460 -35.58 -2.44 5.50
C GLY A 460 -37.03 -2.26 5.92
N GLU A 461 -37.32 -2.53 7.19
CA GLU A 461 -38.64 -2.29 7.78
C GLU A 461 -38.82 -0.80 8.10
N ARG A 462 -37.82 -0.21 8.77
CA ARG A 462 -37.80 1.19 9.22
C ARG A 462 -36.79 2.05 8.47
N ILE A 463 -35.76 1.43 7.90
CA ILE A 463 -34.67 2.11 7.21
C ILE A 463 -34.56 1.72 5.73
N VAL A 464 -33.90 2.58 4.96
CA VAL A 464 -33.42 2.29 3.60
C VAL A 464 -31.93 2.58 3.57
N LEU A 465 -31.16 1.67 2.96
CA LEU A 465 -29.75 1.91 2.65
C LEU A 465 -29.66 2.36 1.20
N ASN A 466 -29.17 3.58 0.93
CA ASN A 466 -29.05 4.11 -0.43
C ASN A 466 -27.88 5.11 -0.56
N CYS A 467 -27.75 5.75 -1.73
CA CYS A 467 -26.71 6.76 -1.95
C CYS A 467 -26.84 7.93 -0.95
N VAL A 468 -25.70 8.38 -0.42
CA VAL A 468 -25.61 9.67 0.28
C VAL A 468 -25.73 10.77 -0.76
N VAL A 469 -26.46 11.83 -0.43
CA VAL A 469 -26.74 12.97 -1.32
C VAL A 469 -26.33 14.28 -0.65
N ASP A 470 -26.16 15.35 -1.41
CA ASP A 470 -25.71 16.67 -0.91
C ASP A 470 -26.56 17.19 0.26
N THR A 471 -27.86 16.86 0.28
CA THR A 471 -28.77 17.25 1.38
C THR A 471 -28.43 16.59 2.71
N ASP A 472 -27.59 15.56 2.72
CA ASP A 472 -27.13 14.86 3.93
C ASP A 472 -25.91 15.54 4.59
N ALA A 473 -25.29 16.53 3.94
CA ALA A 473 -24.04 17.16 4.38
C ALA A 473 -24.03 17.62 5.85
N GLU A 474 -25.14 18.21 6.33
CA GLU A 474 -25.25 18.66 7.73
C GLU A 474 -25.34 17.48 8.71
N ALA A 475 -26.08 16.43 8.37
CA ALA A 475 -26.21 15.23 9.20
C ALA A 475 -24.93 14.38 9.19
N LEU A 476 -24.18 14.38 8.08
CA LEU A 476 -22.85 13.77 8.01
C LEU A 476 -21.84 14.53 8.87
N ARG A 477 -21.90 15.87 8.87
CA ARG A 477 -21.05 16.68 9.74
C ARG A 477 -21.29 16.36 11.20
N ASP A 478 -22.54 16.25 11.62
CA ASP A 478 -22.90 15.81 12.98
C ASP A 478 -22.33 14.42 13.28
N LEU A 479 -22.39 13.48 12.35
CA LEU A 479 -21.84 12.13 12.53
C LEU A 479 -20.30 12.11 12.67
N VAL A 480 -19.59 12.89 11.86
CA VAL A 480 -18.11 12.95 11.82
C VAL A 480 -17.55 13.78 12.97
N GLU A 481 -18.20 14.87 13.36
CA GLU A 481 -17.70 15.78 14.39
C GLU A 481 -18.17 15.41 15.82
N ASN A 482 -19.14 14.49 15.96
CA ASN A 482 -19.65 14.08 17.27
C ASN A 482 -18.64 13.19 18.04
N PRO A 483 -18.11 13.65 19.20
CA PRO A 483 -17.12 12.91 19.97
C PRO A 483 -17.63 11.57 20.52
N ASN A 484 -18.93 11.46 20.79
CA ASN A 484 -19.53 10.22 21.26
C ASN A 484 -19.55 9.18 20.15
N VAL A 485 -19.75 9.57 18.89
CA VAL A 485 -19.71 8.66 17.74
C VAL A 485 -18.27 8.25 17.43
N GLN A 486 -17.36 9.22 17.37
CA GLN A 486 -15.94 9.02 17.03
C GLN A 486 -15.19 8.07 17.99
N ARG A 487 -15.64 7.91 19.24
CA ARG A 487 -14.97 7.03 20.20
C ARG A 487 -14.94 5.55 19.77
N PHE A 488 -15.89 5.13 18.93
CA PHE A 488 -16.05 3.75 18.46
C PHE A 488 -15.45 3.50 17.05
N GLU A 489 -14.85 4.49 16.41
CA GLU A 489 -14.31 4.35 15.05
C GLU A 489 -12.88 3.73 15.08
N PRO A 490 -12.57 2.77 14.17
CA PRO A 490 -11.23 2.20 14.01
C PRO A 490 -10.22 3.22 13.45
N THR A 491 -8.97 3.11 13.89
CA THR A 491 -7.98 4.21 13.85
C THR A 491 -7.20 4.38 12.52
N TYR A 492 -7.55 3.68 11.44
CA TYR A 492 -6.75 3.70 10.19
C TYR A 492 -7.38 4.47 9.02
N LEU A 493 -8.65 4.87 9.11
CA LEU A 493 -9.26 5.74 8.11
C LEU A 493 -8.99 7.18 8.51
N PHE A 494 -8.08 7.81 7.78
CA PHE A 494 -7.79 9.23 7.78
C PHE A 494 -9.01 10.08 8.17
N GLU A 495 -8.96 10.75 9.33
CA GLU A 495 -9.85 11.87 9.66
C GLU A 495 -9.52 13.04 8.71
N LYS A 496 -9.90 12.92 7.42
CA LYS A 496 -9.93 14.09 6.55
C LYS A 496 -11.03 14.99 7.09
N ARG A 497 -10.63 16.11 7.70
CA ARG A 497 -11.52 17.22 7.95
C ARG A 497 -11.86 17.83 6.59
N PHE A 498 -13.04 17.54 6.08
CA PHE A 498 -13.51 18.17 4.86
C PHE A 498 -13.95 19.60 5.19
N ASP A 499 -13.27 20.60 4.63
CA ASP A 499 -13.68 22.00 4.73
C ASP A 499 -15.07 22.20 4.07
N ASP A 500 -15.39 21.38 3.06
CA ASP A 500 -16.71 21.24 2.44
C ASP A 500 -17.16 19.77 2.42
N MET A 501 -18.28 19.47 3.07
CA MET A 501 -18.83 18.12 3.13
C MET A 501 -19.35 17.61 1.78
N ASN A 502 -19.64 18.49 0.82
CA ASN A 502 -20.02 18.07 -0.53
C ASN A 502 -18.82 17.47 -1.28
N GLU A 503 -17.61 18.04 -1.08
CA GLU A 503 -16.37 17.48 -1.63
C GLU A 503 -16.05 16.10 -1.01
N ALA A 504 -16.48 15.85 0.24
CA ALA A 504 -16.38 14.55 0.87
C ALA A 504 -17.25 13.49 0.18
N ILE A 505 -18.50 13.84 -0.12
CA ILE A 505 -19.47 12.96 -0.80
C ILE A 505 -18.93 12.62 -2.19
N ASP A 506 -18.40 13.61 -2.91
CA ASP A 506 -17.76 13.41 -4.22
C ASP A 506 -16.53 12.49 -4.13
N LEU A 507 -15.71 12.60 -3.08
CA LEU A 507 -14.55 11.72 -2.87
C LEU A 507 -14.98 10.28 -2.54
N ILE A 508 -16.06 10.12 -1.76
CA ILE A 508 -16.62 8.84 -1.33
C ILE A 508 -17.16 8.05 -2.53
N TYR A 509 -17.89 8.70 -3.44
CA TYR A 509 -18.49 8.03 -4.61
C TYR A 509 -17.70 8.17 -5.91
N GLY A 510 -16.74 9.06 -5.98
CA GLY A 510 -15.80 9.17 -7.10
C GLY A 510 -14.69 8.14 -6.98
N ASP A 511 -13.63 8.48 -6.26
CA ASP A 511 -12.38 7.71 -6.27
C ASP A 511 -12.48 6.29 -5.68
N LEU A 512 -13.25 6.10 -4.60
CA LEU A 512 -13.30 4.83 -3.88
C LEU A 512 -14.24 3.80 -4.51
N PHE A 513 -15.36 4.27 -5.06
CA PHE A 513 -16.32 3.43 -5.78
C PHE A 513 -15.80 3.08 -7.18
N GLU A 514 -15.18 4.01 -7.91
CA GLU A 514 -14.56 3.71 -9.22
C GLU A 514 -13.42 2.68 -9.12
N LYS A 515 -12.63 2.73 -8.03
CA LYS A 515 -11.59 1.73 -7.73
C LYS A 515 -12.15 0.40 -7.19
N LYS A 516 -13.46 0.32 -6.93
CA LYS A 516 -14.14 -0.86 -6.34
C LYS A 516 -13.55 -1.29 -5.00
N GLU A 517 -13.08 -0.33 -4.20
CA GLU A 517 -12.40 -0.59 -2.92
C GLU A 517 -13.38 -0.56 -1.73
N SER A 518 -14.44 0.25 -1.83
CA SER A 518 -15.48 0.35 -0.80
C SER A 518 -16.80 0.89 -1.35
N LEU A 519 -17.89 0.58 -0.65
CA LEU A 519 -19.23 1.12 -0.89
C LEU A 519 -19.79 1.64 0.42
N MET A 520 -20.10 2.93 0.45
CA MET A 520 -20.77 3.56 1.57
C MET A 520 -22.21 3.91 1.19
N LEU A 521 -23.15 3.68 2.11
CA LEU A 521 -24.58 3.93 1.94
C LEU A 521 -25.10 4.76 3.12
N ALA A 522 -26.01 5.68 2.84
CA ALA A 522 -26.81 6.37 3.83
C ALA A 522 -27.79 5.40 4.50
N ILE A 523 -27.83 5.39 5.84
CA ILE A 523 -28.91 4.79 6.62
C ILE A 523 -30.00 5.84 6.78
N ARG A 524 -31.10 5.71 6.03
CA ARG A 524 -32.18 6.71 6.01
C ARG A 524 -33.46 6.18 6.64
N MET A 525 -34.11 6.99 7.47
CA MET A 525 -35.42 6.66 8.02
C MET A 525 -36.50 6.75 6.93
N LYS A 526 -37.35 5.71 6.78
CA LYS A 526 -38.42 5.70 5.77
C LYS A 526 -39.48 6.78 6.00
N GLU A 527 -39.83 7.03 7.25
CA GLU A 527 -40.92 7.95 7.62
C GLU A 527 -40.54 9.42 7.41
N THR A 528 -39.29 9.79 7.71
CA THR A 528 -38.85 11.19 7.73
C THR A 528 -37.89 11.54 6.61
N GLY A 529 -37.25 10.56 5.96
CA GLY A 529 -36.18 10.79 5.00
C GLY A 529 -34.87 11.27 5.65
N GLU A 530 -34.80 11.33 6.98
CA GLU A 530 -33.63 11.83 7.71
C GLU A 530 -32.49 10.80 7.70
N LEU A 531 -31.24 11.29 7.55
CA LEU A 531 -30.04 10.48 7.72
C LEU A 531 -29.88 10.11 9.20
N ALA A 532 -29.99 8.81 9.48
CA ALA A 532 -29.71 8.22 10.79
C ALA A 532 -28.24 7.79 10.93
N GLY A 533 -27.55 7.53 9.82
CA GLY A 533 -26.18 7.03 9.86
C GLY A 533 -25.58 6.66 8.50
N LEU A 534 -24.46 5.96 8.53
CA LEU A 534 -23.75 5.40 7.37
C LEU A 534 -23.59 3.88 7.53
N ALA A 535 -23.65 3.16 6.42
CA ALA A 535 -23.39 1.73 6.32
C ALA A 535 -22.28 1.52 5.28
N GLU A 536 -21.29 0.69 5.59
CA GLU A 536 -20.04 0.59 4.82
C GLU A 536 -19.70 -0.85 4.50
N PHE A 537 -19.46 -1.12 3.23
CA PHE A 537 -18.80 -2.34 2.76
C PHE A 537 -17.37 -1.97 2.37
N TYR A 538 -16.37 -2.59 2.96
CA TYR A 538 -14.97 -2.25 2.71
C TYR A 538 -14.06 -3.47 2.77
N GLY A 539 -12.90 -3.34 2.13
CA GLY A 539 -11.86 -4.38 2.18
C GLY A 539 -12.27 -5.68 1.50
N LEU A 540 -13.01 -5.61 0.39
CA LEU A 540 -13.28 -6.80 -0.44
C LEU A 540 -11.94 -7.36 -0.95
N ARG A 541 -11.60 -8.57 -0.51
CA ARG A 541 -10.47 -9.33 -1.02
C ARG A 541 -10.99 -10.48 -1.86
N ASP A 542 -11.18 -10.25 -3.17
CA ASP A 542 -11.70 -11.23 -4.15
C ASP A 542 -11.07 -12.64 -4.04
N PRO A 543 -9.74 -12.81 -3.85
CA PRO A 543 -9.13 -14.15 -3.73
C PRO A 543 -9.45 -14.89 -2.42
N LEU A 544 -9.88 -14.16 -1.38
CA LEU A 544 -10.14 -14.68 -0.04
C LEU A 544 -11.62 -14.73 0.30
N HIS A 545 -12.50 -14.28 -0.61
CA HIS A 545 -13.95 -14.16 -0.38
C HIS A 545 -14.31 -13.45 0.94
N LYS A 546 -13.50 -12.47 1.36
CA LYS A 546 -13.67 -11.74 2.62
C LYS A 546 -14.07 -10.30 2.35
N ILE A 547 -15.09 -9.84 3.05
CA ILE A 547 -15.52 -8.44 3.06
C ILE A 547 -15.90 -8.02 4.47
N SER A 548 -15.54 -6.80 4.85
CA SER A 548 -15.94 -6.21 6.11
C SER A 548 -17.17 -5.33 5.92
N ILE A 549 -18.09 -5.40 6.89
CA ILE A 549 -19.23 -4.50 6.99
C ILE A 549 -19.13 -3.64 8.25
N GLY A 550 -19.44 -2.35 8.11
CA GLY A 550 -19.45 -1.39 9.19
C GLY A 550 -20.71 -0.55 9.18
N TYR A 551 -21.03 0.07 10.32
CA TYR A 551 -22.05 1.09 10.39
C TYR A 551 -21.65 2.18 11.38
N ARG A 552 -22.12 3.39 11.12
CA ARG A 552 -22.03 4.54 12.02
C ARG A 552 -23.43 5.11 12.19
N LEU A 553 -23.85 5.35 13.43
CA LEU A 553 -25.16 5.95 13.71
C LEU A 553 -24.96 7.28 14.42
N ARG A 554 -25.75 8.27 14.04
CA ARG A 554 -25.84 9.53 14.79
C ARG A 554 -26.36 9.23 16.18
N GLU A 555 -25.83 9.93 17.17
CA GLU A 555 -26.09 9.66 18.59
C GLU A 555 -27.58 9.71 18.95
N CYS A 556 -28.35 10.62 18.34
CA CYS A 556 -29.80 10.75 18.54
C CYS A 556 -30.62 9.52 18.09
N TRP A 557 -30.00 8.58 17.37
CA TRP A 557 -30.61 7.34 16.89
C TRP A 557 -30.12 6.08 17.63
N TRP A 558 -29.25 6.24 18.63
CA TRP A 558 -28.75 5.12 19.43
C TRP A 558 -29.86 4.48 20.30
N GLY A 559 -29.70 3.20 20.61
CA GLY A 559 -30.65 2.43 21.43
C GLY A 559 -31.98 2.09 20.74
N LYS A 560 -32.18 2.49 19.47
CA LYS A 560 -33.42 2.23 18.71
C LYS A 560 -33.40 0.95 17.87
N GLY A 561 -32.33 0.16 17.98
CA GLY A 561 -32.16 -1.10 17.24
C GLY A 561 -31.82 -0.96 15.75
N LEU A 562 -31.45 0.24 15.28
CA LEU A 562 -31.11 0.48 13.86
C LEU A 562 -29.84 -0.23 13.43
N ALA A 563 -28.87 -0.39 14.34
CA ALA A 563 -27.61 -1.09 14.08
C ALA A 563 -27.85 -2.54 13.63
N THR A 564 -28.68 -3.27 14.41
CA THR A 564 -29.03 -4.67 14.12
C THR A 564 -29.80 -4.80 12.80
N GLU A 565 -30.72 -3.88 12.52
CA GLU A 565 -31.46 -3.85 11.26
C GLU A 565 -30.52 -3.59 10.08
N THR A 566 -29.61 -2.62 10.21
CA THR A 566 -28.61 -2.28 9.19
C THR A 566 -27.72 -3.48 8.88
N ALA A 567 -27.13 -4.10 9.90
CA ALA A 567 -26.26 -5.26 9.70
C ALA A 567 -26.98 -6.43 9.03
N LYS A 568 -28.24 -6.72 9.41
CA LYS A 568 -29.04 -7.77 8.77
C LYS A 568 -29.29 -7.47 7.29
N LEU A 569 -29.57 -6.21 6.93
CA LEU A 569 -29.77 -5.81 5.54
C LEU A 569 -28.49 -5.95 4.72
N MET A 570 -27.35 -5.52 5.28
CA MET A 570 -26.05 -5.64 4.61
C MET A 570 -25.66 -7.10 4.38
N VAL A 571 -25.79 -7.94 5.40
CA VAL A 571 -25.53 -9.39 5.30
C VAL A 571 -26.49 -10.07 4.32
N GLY A 572 -27.78 -9.73 4.40
CA GLY A 572 -28.79 -10.27 3.49
C GLY A 572 -28.54 -9.89 2.03
N TYR A 573 -28.08 -8.66 1.78
CA TYR A 573 -27.69 -8.21 0.45
C TYR A 573 -26.47 -8.98 -0.08
N LEU A 574 -25.42 -9.13 0.74
CA LEU A 574 -24.22 -9.88 0.36
C LEU A 574 -24.57 -11.31 -0.06
N TYR A 575 -25.28 -12.06 0.78
CA TYR A 575 -25.62 -13.46 0.49
C TYR A 575 -26.73 -13.64 -0.56
N GLY A 576 -27.66 -12.69 -0.66
CA GLY A 576 -28.89 -12.85 -1.44
C GLY A 576 -28.80 -12.27 -2.85
N GLU A 577 -28.07 -11.17 -3.03
CA GLU A 577 -28.09 -10.39 -4.27
C GLU A 577 -26.70 -10.27 -4.92
N THR A 578 -25.62 -10.60 -4.20
CA THR A 578 -24.25 -10.49 -4.72
C THR A 578 -23.57 -11.84 -4.99
N ASP A 579 -22.52 -11.81 -5.79
CA ASP A 579 -21.66 -12.96 -6.11
C ASP A 579 -20.74 -13.42 -4.96
N ILE A 580 -20.88 -12.81 -3.78
CA ILE A 580 -20.17 -13.18 -2.56
C ILE A 580 -20.89 -14.35 -1.88
N GLU A 581 -20.18 -15.46 -1.69
CA GLU A 581 -20.70 -16.72 -1.10
C GLU A 581 -20.88 -16.70 0.41
#